data_AF-A0A3G9GCQ0-F1
#
_entry.id   AF-A0A3G9GCQ0-F1
#
_cell.length_a   1.000
_cell.length_b   1.000
_cell.length_c   1.000
_cell.angle_alpha   90.00
_cell.angle_beta   90.00
_cell.angle_gamma   90.00
#
_symmetry.space_group_name_H-M   'P 1'
#
loop_
_entity.id
_entity.type
_entity.pdbx_description
1 polymer ?
#
loop_
_entity_poly.entity_id
_entity_poly.type
_entity_poly.pdbx_seq_one_letter_code
_entity_poly.pdbx_strand_id
1 'polypeptide(L)'
;MFHWVLVALFVLTYLSGEDAGLAHAWLGYGGLLLLGWRVWAAWSRSKGFPAGVNLARLRNHAQWSRCLTLALLCVTALLLLSGVVMVDNAAVISHGLQWLMPQAAAQALGGLFAGWPVLDAAQLHAGLAGLSLWLIGLHIALLLLLRRAALRFMLGLAGRKPAAPSQPRIAPAPPP
;
A
#
# COMPACT_ATOMS: atom_id res chain seq x y z
N MET A 1 4.13 10.67 1.35
CA MET A 1 3.66 10.77 -0.05
C MET A 1 3.09 9.45 -0.57
N PHE A 2 3.87 8.37 -0.74
CA PHE A 2 3.38 7.08 -1.28
C PHE A 2 2.16 6.46 -0.58
N HIS A 3 1.98 6.68 0.73
CA HIS A 3 0.80 6.17 1.45
C HIS A 3 -0.50 6.80 0.95
N TRP A 4 -0.55 8.11 0.73
CA TRP A 4 -1.75 8.81 0.28
C TRP A 4 -2.13 8.46 -1.15
N VAL A 5 -1.14 8.18 -2.01
CA VAL A 5 -1.39 7.66 -3.37
C VAL A 5 -2.03 6.27 -3.32
N LEU A 6 -1.53 5.38 -2.44
CA LEU A 6 -2.14 4.06 -2.24
C LEU A 6 -3.56 4.15 -1.70
N VAL A 7 -3.82 5.09 -0.78
CA VAL A 7 -5.18 5.34 -0.26
C VAL A 7 -6.10 5.82 -1.38
N ALA A 8 -5.66 6.80 -2.17
CA ALA A 8 -6.45 7.32 -3.29
C ALA A 8 -6.75 6.22 -4.31
N LEU A 9 -5.75 5.43 -4.69
CA LEU A 9 -5.95 4.28 -5.59
C LEU A 9 -6.91 3.26 -5.01
N PHE A 10 -6.74 2.87 -3.74
CA PHE A 10 -7.65 1.93 -3.09
C PHE A 10 -9.10 2.43 -3.12
N VAL A 11 -9.33 3.71 -2.83
CA VAL A 11 -10.66 4.32 -2.89
C VAL A 11 -11.21 4.29 -4.32
N LEU A 12 -10.41 4.66 -5.32
CA LEU A 12 -10.83 4.63 -6.73
C LEU A 12 -11.13 3.20 -7.21
N THR A 13 -10.29 2.22 -6.83
CA THR A 13 -10.52 0.80 -7.13
C THR A 13 -11.80 0.32 -6.46
N TYR A 14 -12.04 0.68 -5.20
CA TYR A 14 -13.26 0.31 -4.48
C TYR A 14 -14.51 0.89 -5.15
N LEU A 15 -14.50 2.18 -5.49
CA LEU A 15 -15.64 2.85 -6.14
C LEU A 15 -15.89 2.37 -7.57
N SER A 16 -14.86 1.92 -8.28
CA SER A 16 -14.98 1.35 -9.64
C SER A 16 -15.35 -0.14 -9.66
N GLY A 17 -15.47 -0.77 -8.49
CA GLY A 17 -15.69 -2.22 -8.36
C GLY A 17 -17.09 -2.69 -8.74
N GLU A 18 -18.10 -1.82 -8.71
CA GLU A 18 -19.50 -2.21 -8.95
C GLU A 18 -19.74 -2.74 -10.38
N ASP A 19 -19.03 -2.18 -11.38
CA ASP A 19 -19.14 -2.62 -12.78
C ASP A 19 -18.00 -3.57 -13.21
N ALA A 20 -17.06 -3.91 -12.31
CA ALA A 20 -15.87 -4.73 -12.58
C ALA A 20 -15.17 -4.40 -13.93
N GLY A 21 -15.20 -3.12 -14.31
CA GLY A 21 -14.81 -2.70 -15.66
C GLY A 21 -13.31 -2.64 -15.88
N LEU A 22 -12.92 -2.34 -17.12
CA LEU A 22 -11.52 -2.18 -17.52
C LEU A 22 -10.76 -1.16 -16.62
N ALA A 23 -11.43 -0.09 -16.20
CA ALA A 23 -10.85 0.90 -15.29
C ALA A 23 -10.46 0.28 -13.93
N HIS A 24 -11.32 -0.57 -13.36
CA HIS A 24 -11.04 -1.25 -12.08
C HIS A 24 -9.79 -2.14 -12.18
N ALA A 25 -9.69 -2.93 -13.26
CA ALA A 25 -8.54 -3.80 -13.51
C ALA A 25 -7.23 -2.99 -13.63
N TRP A 26 -7.24 -1.89 -14.38
CA TRP A 26 -6.07 -1.02 -14.54
C TRP A 26 -5.66 -0.31 -13.23
N LEU A 27 -6.64 0.14 -12.44
CA LEU A 27 -6.37 0.68 -11.10
C LEU A 27 -5.75 -0.40 -10.19
N GLY A 28 -6.22 -1.65 -10.30
CA GLY A 28 -5.63 -2.82 -9.65
C GLY A 28 -4.16 -3.04 -10.03
N TYR A 29 -3.82 -3.04 -11.33
CA TYR A 29 -2.43 -3.17 -11.77
C TYR A 29 -1.55 -2.01 -11.27
N GLY A 30 -2.08 -0.77 -11.28
CA GLY A 30 -1.39 0.38 -10.69
C GLY A 30 -1.14 0.20 -9.19
N GLY A 31 -2.14 -0.30 -8.45
CA GLY A 31 -2.02 -0.68 -7.05
C GLY A 31 -0.94 -1.76 -6.82
N LEU A 32 -0.89 -2.78 -7.68
CA LEU A 32 0.10 -3.85 -7.62
C LEU A 32 1.52 -3.34 -7.84
N LEU A 33 1.74 -2.49 -8.85
CA LEU A 33 3.05 -1.87 -9.11
C LEU A 33 3.51 -1.01 -7.95
N LEU A 34 2.63 -0.18 -7.39
CA LEU A 34 2.95 0.68 -6.24
C LEU A 34 3.21 -0.13 -4.97
N LEU A 35 2.45 -1.21 -4.74
CA LEU A 35 2.69 -2.11 -3.63
C LEU A 35 4.04 -2.82 -3.78
N GLY A 36 4.34 -3.35 -4.97
CA GLY A 36 5.62 -3.98 -5.29
C GLY A 36 6.78 -3.02 -5.10
N TRP A 37 6.67 -1.80 -5.63
CA TRP A 37 7.65 -0.73 -5.42
C TRP A 37 7.85 -0.42 -3.94
N ARG A 38 6.77 -0.35 -3.16
CA ARG A 38 6.85 -0.05 -1.73
C ARG A 38 7.55 -1.16 -0.95
N VAL A 39 7.26 -2.42 -1.25
CA VAL A 39 7.93 -3.58 -0.65
C VAL A 39 9.41 -3.58 -1.04
N TRP A 40 9.72 -3.35 -2.32
CA TRP A 40 11.09 -3.25 -2.81
C TRP A 40 11.86 -2.08 -2.18
N ALA A 41 11.24 -0.90 -2.04
CA ALA A 41 11.84 0.26 -1.40
C ALA A 41 12.11 0.02 0.10
N ALA A 42 11.21 -0.70 0.79
CA ALA A 42 11.42 -1.11 2.18
C ALA A 42 12.58 -2.11 2.28
N TRP A 43 12.61 -3.10 1.39
CA TRP A 43 13.66 -4.12 1.35
C TRP A 43 15.04 -3.52 1.02
N SER A 44 15.14 -2.68 0.00
CA SER A 44 16.39 -2.01 -0.41
C SER A 44 16.97 -1.04 0.63
N ARG A 45 16.12 -0.47 1.50
CA ARG A 45 16.57 0.36 2.63
C ARG A 45 16.89 -0.43 3.90
N SER A 46 16.71 -1.75 3.88
CA SER A 46 17.06 -2.65 4.98
C SER A 46 18.56 -2.93 5.00
N LYS A 47 19.40 -1.90 5.21
CA LYS A 47 20.78 -2.12 5.72
C LYS A 47 20.68 -2.48 7.21
N GLY A 48 20.36 -3.74 7.49
CA GLY A 48 20.13 -4.24 8.85
C GLY A 48 18.75 -4.88 8.96
N PHE A 49 18.72 -6.21 8.91
CA PHE A 49 17.53 -7.05 9.01
C PHE A 49 16.75 -6.75 10.31
N PRO A 50 15.47 -6.35 10.27
CA PRO A 50 14.69 -6.21 11.49
C PRO A 50 14.44 -7.62 12.06
N ALA A 51 14.93 -7.85 13.28
CA ALA A 51 14.70 -9.08 14.04
C ALA A 51 13.21 -9.43 14.04
N GLY A 52 12.91 -10.70 13.74
CA GLY A 52 11.56 -11.22 13.53
C GLY A 52 10.55 -10.81 14.58
N VAL A 53 9.28 -10.81 14.18
CA VAL A 53 8.15 -10.47 15.04
C VAL A 53 8.10 -11.47 16.21
N ASN A 54 8.49 -11.03 17.40
CA ASN A 54 8.48 -11.89 18.58
C ASN A 54 7.05 -12.00 19.12
N LEU A 55 6.35 -13.10 18.78
CA LEU A 55 4.95 -13.35 19.18
C LEU A 55 4.76 -13.34 20.71
N ALA A 56 5.78 -13.68 21.50
CA ALA A 56 5.70 -13.69 22.96
C ALA A 56 5.57 -12.28 23.58
N ARG A 57 5.79 -11.21 22.79
CA ARG A 57 5.81 -9.83 23.28
C ARG A 57 4.56 -9.03 22.84
N LEU A 58 3.52 -9.69 22.32
CA LEU A 58 2.23 -9.13 21.82
C LEU A 58 1.43 -8.29 22.84
N ARG A 59 1.93 -8.12 24.07
CA ARG A 59 1.30 -7.37 25.16
C ARG A 59 1.43 -5.84 25.05
N ASN A 60 2.24 -5.33 24.11
CA ASN A 60 2.43 -3.89 23.90
C ASN A 60 1.55 -3.35 22.76
N HIS A 61 0.86 -2.22 22.97
CA HIS A 61 0.04 -1.52 21.95
C HIS A 61 0.81 -1.19 20.64
N ALA A 62 2.14 -1.12 20.69
CA ALA A 62 2.98 -0.95 19.51
C ALA A 62 3.02 -2.18 18.58
N GLN A 63 2.84 -3.39 19.13
CA GLN A 63 2.88 -4.62 18.35
C GLN A 63 1.54 -4.93 17.71
N TRP A 64 0.42 -4.59 18.35
CA TRP A 64 -0.91 -4.63 17.75
C TRP A 64 -1.00 -3.79 16.47
N SER A 65 -0.48 -2.55 16.52
CA SER A 65 -0.43 -1.68 15.33
C SER A 65 0.45 -2.24 14.22
N ARG A 66 1.58 -2.89 14.55
CA ARG A 66 2.44 -3.56 13.56
C ARG A 66 1.76 -4.78 12.95
N CYS A 67 1.15 -5.63 13.77
CA CYS A 67 0.42 -6.82 13.33
C CYS A 67 -0.72 -6.42 12.39
N LEU A 68 -1.50 -5.40 12.75
CA LEU A 68 -2.56 -4.87 11.90
C LEU A 68 -2.02 -4.34 10.56
N THR A 69 -0.88 -3.65 10.58
CA THR A 69 -0.25 -3.16 9.35
C THR A 69 0.23 -4.31 8.45
N LEU A 70 0.78 -5.37 9.03
CA LEU A 70 1.18 -6.57 8.29
C LEU A 70 -0.04 -7.32 7.74
N ALA A 71 -1.12 -7.44 8.52
CA ALA A 71 -2.37 -8.03 8.05
C ALA A 71 -2.96 -7.25 6.87
N LEU A 72 -2.99 -5.92 6.95
CA LEU A 72 -3.38 -5.03 5.85
C LEU A 72 -2.51 -5.26 4.60
N LEU A 73 -1.20 -5.36 4.77
CA LEU A 73 -0.28 -5.61 3.68
C LEU A 73 -0.58 -6.95 2.99
N CYS A 74 -0.74 -8.02 3.79
CA CYS A 74 -1.03 -9.36 3.28
C CYS A 74 -2.39 -9.42 2.57
N VAL A 75 -3.45 -8.90 3.19
CA VAL A 75 -4.80 -8.91 2.59
C VAL A 75 -4.82 -8.08 1.31
N THR A 76 -4.15 -6.93 1.27
CA THR A 76 -4.04 -6.12 0.05
C THR A 76 -3.30 -6.89 -1.06
N ALA A 77 -2.20 -7.57 -0.72
CA ALA A 77 -1.45 -8.37 -1.69
C ALA A 77 -2.31 -9.53 -2.25
N LEU A 78 -3.06 -10.23 -1.40
CA LEU A 78 -3.97 -11.30 -1.81
C LEU A 78 -5.14 -10.77 -2.63
N LEU A 79 -5.67 -9.59 -2.31
CA LEU A 79 -6.75 -8.95 -3.05
C LEU A 79 -6.29 -8.61 -4.47
N LEU A 80 -5.09 -8.03 -4.62
CA LEU A 80 -4.52 -7.73 -5.93
C LEU A 80 -4.21 -9.01 -6.72
N LEU A 81 -3.64 -10.02 -6.08
CA LEU A 81 -3.33 -11.29 -6.74
C LEU A 81 -4.60 -12.01 -7.23
N SER A 82 -5.64 -12.05 -6.39
CA SER A 82 -6.92 -12.64 -6.79
C SER A 82 -7.57 -11.87 -7.96
N GLY A 83 -7.45 -10.54 -8.01
CA GLY A 83 -7.92 -9.75 -9.15
C GLY A 83 -7.16 -10.07 -10.44
N VAL A 84 -5.84 -10.21 -10.38
CA VAL A 84 -5.01 -10.60 -11.54
C VAL A 84 -5.41 -11.98 -12.08
N VAL A 85 -5.69 -12.93 -11.18
CA VAL A 85 -6.02 -14.31 -11.56
C VAL A 85 -7.49 -14.47 -11.99
N MET A 86 -8.37 -13.53 -11.66
CA MET A 86 -9.79 -13.61 -12.02
C MET A 86 -10.08 -13.12 -13.45
N VAL A 87 -9.19 -12.33 -14.03
CA VAL A 87 -9.46 -11.64 -15.30
C VAL A 87 -8.56 -12.16 -16.42
N ASP A 88 -9.10 -12.17 -17.64
CA ASP A 88 -8.29 -12.39 -18.84
C ASP A 88 -7.33 -11.21 -19.05
N ASN A 89 -6.13 -11.33 -18.50
CA ASN A 89 -5.09 -10.31 -18.56
C ASN A 89 -4.71 -9.97 -20.01
N ALA A 90 -4.73 -10.94 -20.93
CA ALA A 90 -4.41 -10.71 -22.33
C ALA A 90 -5.45 -9.78 -22.98
N ALA A 91 -6.73 -10.05 -22.73
CA ALA A 91 -7.83 -9.21 -23.20
C ALA A 91 -7.80 -7.81 -22.56
N VAL A 92 -7.62 -7.70 -21.23
CA VAL A 92 -7.60 -6.40 -20.54
C VAL A 92 -6.43 -5.52 -20.99
N ILE A 93 -5.25 -6.12 -21.16
CA ILE A 93 -4.05 -5.37 -21.56
C ILE A 93 -4.18 -4.92 -23.01
N SER A 94 -4.61 -5.80 -23.92
CA SER A 94 -4.82 -5.43 -25.32
C SER A 94 -5.92 -4.36 -25.48
N HIS A 95 -7.06 -4.52 -24.80
CA HIS A 95 -8.16 -3.54 -24.83
C HIS A 95 -7.81 -2.22 -24.16
N GLY A 96 -6.95 -2.23 -23.13
CA GLY A 96 -6.48 -1.00 -22.49
C GLY A 96 -5.48 -0.25 -23.37
N LEU A 97 -4.55 -0.99 -23.98
CA LEU A 97 -3.47 -0.39 -24.78
C LEU A 97 -3.91 0.05 -26.17
N GLN A 98 -5.02 -0.45 -26.73
CA GLN A 98 -5.51 -0.02 -28.04
C GLN A 98 -5.80 1.50 -28.11
N TRP A 99 -6.04 2.16 -26.97
CA TRP A 99 -6.20 3.61 -26.88
C TRP A 99 -4.89 4.39 -27.02
N LEU A 100 -3.75 3.74 -26.76
CA LEU A 100 -2.43 4.36 -26.72
C LEU A 100 -1.56 3.95 -27.92
N MET A 101 -1.83 2.80 -28.54
CA MET A 101 -1.00 2.24 -29.60
C MET A 101 -1.82 1.47 -30.64
N PRO A 102 -1.25 1.18 -31.83
CA PRO A 102 -1.92 0.39 -32.86
C PRO A 102 -2.37 -0.98 -32.33
N GLN A 103 -3.53 -1.45 -32.80
CA GLN A 103 -4.15 -2.68 -32.32
C GLN A 103 -3.22 -3.90 -32.39
N ALA A 104 -2.42 -4.03 -33.46
CA ALA A 104 -1.46 -5.12 -33.61
C ALA A 104 -0.39 -5.12 -32.50
N ALA A 105 0.10 -3.94 -32.10
CA ALA A 105 1.07 -3.81 -31.00
C ALA A 105 0.41 -4.10 -29.64
N ALA A 106 -0.82 -3.62 -29.43
CA ALA A 106 -1.59 -3.89 -28.21
C ALA A 106 -1.89 -5.39 -28.05
N GLN A 107 -2.24 -6.08 -29.14
CA GLN A 107 -2.46 -7.53 -29.16
C GLN A 107 -1.15 -8.30 -28.91
N ALA A 108 -0.03 -7.87 -29.49
CA ALA A 108 1.27 -8.50 -29.23
C ALA A 108 1.65 -8.44 -27.75
N LEU A 109 1.45 -7.29 -27.10
CA LEU A 109 1.67 -7.14 -25.66
C LEU A 109 0.68 -7.93 -24.81
N GLY A 110 -0.61 -7.92 -25.16
CA GLY A 110 -1.61 -8.77 -24.51
C GLY A 110 -1.26 -10.26 -24.63
N GLY A 111 -0.72 -10.68 -25.77
CA GLY A 111 -0.27 -12.05 -26.02
C GLY A 111 0.84 -12.54 -25.10
N LEU A 112 1.67 -11.64 -24.53
CA LEU A 112 2.67 -12.01 -23.51
C LEU A 112 2.03 -12.54 -22.23
N PHE A 113 0.76 -12.19 -21.99
CA PHE A 113 -0.02 -12.58 -20.83
C PHE A 113 -1.05 -13.66 -21.16
N ALA A 114 -1.06 -14.14 -22.41
CA ALA A 114 -1.89 -15.27 -22.80
C ALA A 114 -1.45 -16.54 -22.06
N GLY A 115 -2.41 -17.33 -21.59
CA GLY A 115 -2.16 -18.57 -20.86
C GLY A 115 -1.93 -18.40 -19.35
N TRP A 116 -2.04 -17.18 -18.81
CA TRP A 116 -2.14 -17.02 -17.35
C TRP A 116 -3.41 -17.72 -16.85
N PRO A 117 -3.37 -18.54 -15.78
CA PRO A 117 -4.56 -19.13 -15.18
C PRO A 117 -5.63 -18.09 -14.88
N VAL A 118 -6.82 -18.30 -15.47
CA VAL A 118 -8.06 -17.63 -15.09
C VAL A 118 -8.81 -18.57 -14.15
N LEU A 119 -8.88 -18.21 -12.87
CA LEU A 119 -9.60 -18.98 -11.86
C LEU A 119 -10.87 -18.25 -11.47
N ASP A 120 -11.92 -18.99 -11.16
CA ASP A 120 -13.09 -18.42 -10.50
C ASP A 120 -12.71 -18.05 -9.05
N ALA A 121 -12.23 -16.84 -8.89
CA ALA A 121 -11.82 -16.25 -7.64
C ALA A 121 -12.77 -15.12 -7.20
N ALA A 122 -13.96 -14.99 -7.82
CA ALA A 122 -14.87 -13.88 -7.56
C ALA A 122 -15.31 -13.82 -6.10
N GLN A 123 -15.70 -14.95 -5.53
CA GLN A 123 -16.09 -15.04 -4.12
C GLN A 123 -14.93 -14.72 -3.18
N LEU A 124 -13.73 -15.20 -3.50
CA LEU A 124 -12.53 -14.94 -2.71
C LEU A 124 -12.12 -13.46 -2.79
N HIS A 125 -12.17 -12.87 -3.98
CA HIS A 125 -11.87 -11.46 -4.21
C HIS A 125 -12.87 -10.56 -3.47
N ALA A 126 -14.16 -10.84 -3.56
CA ALA A 126 -15.20 -10.13 -2.82
C ALA A 126 -15.02 -10.26 -1.30
N GLY A 127 -14.71 -11.46 -0.80
CA GLY A 127 -14.42 -11.71 0.61
C GLY A 127 -13.19 -10.94 1.11
N LEU A 128 -12.11 -10.93 0.32
CA LEU A 128 -10.90 -10.17 0.60
C LEU A 128 -11.16 -8.65 0.55
N ALA A 129 -12.00 -8.17 -0.35
CA ALA A 129 -12.38 -6.77 -0.43
C ALA A 129 -13.14 -6.35 0.86
N GLY A 130 -14.11 -7.14 1.30
CA GLY A 130 -14.81 -6.93 2.57
C GLY A 130 -13.88 -6.95 3.79
N LEU A 131 -12.99 -7.93 3.86
CA LEU A 131 -11.98 -8.02 4.94
C LEU A 131 -11.05 -6.81 4.94
N SER A 132 -10.63 -6.34 3.75
CA SER A 132 -9.75 -5.18 3.62
C SER A 132 -10.41 -3.91 4.16
N LEU A 133 -11.69 -3.67 3.85
CA LEU A 133 -12.45 -2.52 4.38
C LEU A 133 -12.53 -2.57 5.90
N TRP A 134 -12.82 -3.75 6.46
CA TRP A 134 -12.90 -3.91 7.91
C TRP A 134 -11.56 -3.62 8.59
N LEU A 135 -10.44 -4.14 8.05
CA LEU A 135 -9.11 -3.87 8.56
C LEU A 135 -8.68 -2.40 8.41
N ILE A 136 -9.05 -1.74 7.32
CA ILE A 136 -8.83 -0.30 7.11
C ILE A 136 -9.61 0.50 8.16
N GLY A 137 -10.90 0.18 8.37
CA GLY A 137 -11.72 0.81 9.40
C GLY A 137 -11.11 0.67 10.80
N LEU A 138 -10.66 -0.55 11.15
CA LEU A 138 -9.97 -0.81 12.39
C LEU A 138 -8.66 -0.02 12.52
N HIS A 139 -7.89 0.09 11.43
CA HIS A 139 -6.66 0.87 11.38
C HIS A 139 -6.89 2.36 11.62
N ILE A 140 -7.91 2.93 10.99
CA ILE A 140 -8.31 4.33 11.18
C ILE A 140 -8.77 4.55 12.62
N ALA A 141 -9.63 3.67 13.15
CA ALA A 141 -10.13 3.76 14.52
C ALA A 141 -8.98 3.75 15.55
N LEU A 142 -8.01 2.85 15.39
CA LEU A 142 -6.83 2.80 16.27
C LEU A 142 -5.96 4.05 16.18
N LEU A 143 -5.80 4.64 14.99
CA LEU A 143 -5.09 5.91 14.83
C LEU A 143 -5.80 7.05 15.55
N LEU A 144 -7.12 7.15 15.43
CA LEU A 144 -7.94 8.19 16.04
C LEU A 144 -8.00 8.08 17.57
N LEU A 145 -8.07 6.86 18.10
CA LEU A 145 -8.21 6.59 19.53
C LEU A 145 -6.86 6.63 20.26
N LEU A 146 -5.81 6.04 19.68
CA LEU A 146 -4.56 5.75 20.41
C LEU A 146 -3.32 6.47 19.85
N ARG A 147 -3.37 7.00 18.61
CA ARG A 147 -2.18 7.55 17.93
C ARG A 147 -2.45 8.85 17.16
N ARG A 148 -3.21 9.77 17.76
CA ARG A 148 -3.51 11.10 17.19
C ARG A 148 -2.27 11.90 16.76
N ALA A 149 -1.16 11.74 17.48
CA ALA A 149 0.11 12.38 17.10
C ALA A 149 0.69 11.84 15.78
N ALA A 150 0.57 10.53 15.52
CA ALA A 150 1.00 9.92 14.26
C ALA A 150 0.09 10.33 13.09
N LEU A 151 -1.21 10.47 13.35
CA LEU A 151 -2.17 11.01 12.38
C LEU A 151 -1.80 12.45 11.96
N ARG A 152 -1.48 13.32 12.93
CA ARG A 152 -1.02 14.70 12.64
C ARG A 152 0.27 14.73 11.84
N PHE A 153 1.21 13.82 12.12
CA PHE A 153 2.43 13.68 11.33
C PHE A 153 2.14 13.23 9.89
N MET A 154 1.26 12.24 9.70
CA MET A 154 0.88 11.76 8.36
C MET A 154 0.14 12.80 7.52
N LEU A 155 -0.64 13.68 8.16
CA LEU A 155 -1.33 14.80 7.54
C LEU A 155 -0.44 16.03 7.32
N GLY A 156 0.84 15.98 7.73
CA GLY A 156 1.75 17.13 7.62
C GLY A 156 1.44 18.28 8.58
N LEU A 157 0.52 18.08 9.53
CA LEU A 157 0.09 19.05 10.54
C LEU A 157 1.00 19.06 11.79
N ALA A 158 1.94 18.11 11.87
CA ALA A 158 2.95 18.12 12.91
C ALA A 158 3.96 19.24 12.61
N GLY A 159 3.81 20.37 13.30
CA GLY A 159 4.74 21.49 13.23
C GLY A 159 6.18 21.01 13.42
N ARG A 160 7.07 21.46 12.54
CA ARG A 160 8.53 21.35 12.72
C ARG A 160 8.84 21.84 14.13
N LYS A 161 9.37 20.96 14.98
CA LYS A 161 9.85 21.35 16.30
C LYS A 161 10.85 22.50 16.08
N PRO A 162 10.63 23.71 16.64
CA PRO A 162 11.58 24.80 16.45
C PRO A 162 12.95 24.32 16.91
N ALA A 163 13.98 24.55 16.10
CA ALA A 163 15.35 24.30 16.52
C ALA A 163 15.56 25.06 17.84
N ALA A 164 15.94 24.35 18.89
CA ALA A 164 16.25 24.98 20.17
C ALA A 164 17.35 26.02 19.91
N PRO A 165 17.21 27.27 20.41
CA PRO A 165 18.27 28.26 20.27
C PRO A 165 19.54 27.69 20.89
N SER A 166 20.59 27.60 20.07
CA SER A 166 21.93 27.22 20.50
C SER A 166 22.35 28.14 21.65
N GLN A 167 22.48 27.58 22.85
CA GLN A 167 23.00 28.33 23.99
C GLN A 167 24.37 28.89 23.62
N PRO A 168 24.65 30.18 23.87
CA PRO A 168 25.96 30.75 23.63
C PRO A 168 26.98 30.02 24.51
N ARG A 169 27.99 29.44 23.88
CA ARG A 169 29.15 28.82 24.54
C ARG A 169 29.86 29.92 25.33
N ILE A 170 29.70 29.92 26.65
CA ILE A 170 30.48 30.77 27.55
C ILE A 170 31.94 30.34 27.41
N ALA A 171 32.79 31.28 26.98
CA ALA A 171 34.23 31.05 26.88
C ALA A 171 34.83 30.87 28.29
N PRO A 172 35.75 29.92 28.50
CA PRO A 172 36.41 29.76 29.79
C PRO A 172 37.29 30.98 30.09
N ALA A 173 37.23 31.46 31.34
CA ALA A 173 38.03 32.57 31.83
C ALA A 173 39.54 32.24 31.79
N PRO A 174 40.42 33.22 31.51
CA PRO A 174 41.85 32.99 31.47
C PRO A 174 42.40 32.67 32.89
N PRO A 175 43.43 31.81 32.99
CA PRO A 175 44.06 31.44 34.25
C PRO A 175 44.85 32.62 34.88
N PRO A 176 45.07 32.58 36.21
CA PRO A 176 45.70 33.67 36.98
C PRO A 176 47.18 33.90 36.65
#